data_AF-A0A6J4HIJ1-F1
#
_entry.id   AF-A0A6J4HIJ1-F1
#
_cell.length_a   1.000
_cell.length_b   1.000
_cell.length_c   1.000
_cell.angle_alpha   90.00
_cell.angle_beta   90.00
_cell.angle_gamma   90.00
#
_symmetry.space_group_name_H-M   'P 1'
#
loop_
_entity.id
_entity.type
_entity.pdbx_description
1 polymer ?
#
loop_
_entity_poly.entity_id
_entity_poly.type
_entity_poly.pdbx_seq_one_letter_code
_entity_poly.pdbx_strand_id
1 'polypeptide(L)'
;MRRKAPGDQALLVLAAEKPVVLQTLTADTEKLLRALNAARPTDATGDMREAISFAANQISSRSQAQVTVISDGAWGSLDEMSLGGATLQFLPVGKRAENVAVTAFDVRDTLIGESRQAFVTVQNFGRKPRTFPLEIRVGDRLVDAHEVTLAAGASKSETFDQVGARAGGVVSARIDGRDDLAADDTAVMTLPPRRRIKALLVSEGNLFLERALNTDPRVTVDVVAPGGYKPGPGHDLTVFDSNSAPRDLPPGRYLFWGGTPGAGMPANITGADVDKPQILDWSRTHPLMRFVDLANVHLRRARAIAPAPWAVTLAETDKGPLIVAGEQGDTRAVYVGFSVFDSDMPLRIAFPVFLANCLEWLTARPGDTSGVYHAGEVVPLAATPEQGPLSIRRPDGRTDRLAAPGTPALYDRANVVGVYEAAGKDWKQTFAVSLLNPAESNVTPVAAPTFLIADAADAQKPNAPRVPVRREVWPWIAAAVLALLTVEWLVYHRRLG
;
A
#
# COMPACT_ATOMS: atom_id res chain seq x y z
N MET A 1 1.76 37.90 -16.34
CA MET A 1 2.98 38.09 -17.18
C MET A 1 2.98 39.38 -17.97
N ARG A 2 1.95 39.73 -18.75
CA ARG A 2 1.88 41.03 -19.47
C ARG A 2 1.73 42.28 -18.60
N ARG A 3 1.41 42.12 -17.30
CA ARG A 3 1.31 43.19 -16.30
C ARG A 3 2.60 43.39 -15.48
N LYS A 4 3.65 42.63 -15.79
CA LYS A 4 4.95 42.68 -15.10
C LYS A 4 5.65 43.99 -15.44
N ALA A 5 6.23 44.68 -14.45
CA ALA A 5 6.94 45.92 -14.69
C ALA A 5 8.27 45.66 -15.44
N PRO A 6 8.78 46.66 -16.19
CA PRO A 6 10.13 46.61 -16.74
C PRO A 6 11.16 46.36 -15.62
N GLY A 7 11.96 45.31 -15.74
CA GLY A 7 13.00 44.96 -14.74
C GLY A 7 12.62 43.89 -13.71
N ASP A 8 11.33 43.60 -13.50
CA ASP A 8 10.94 42.52 -12.58
C ASP A 8 11.51 41.17 -13.03
N GLN A 9 11.55 40.17 -12.16
CA GLN A 9 11.86 38.79 -12.52
C GLN A 9 10.73 37.88 -12.06
N ALA A 10 10.40 36.86 -12.85
CA ALA A 10 9.40 35.87 -12.47
C ALA A 10 9.96 34.45 -12.58
N LEU A 11 9.55 33.62 -11.63
CA LEU A 11 9.73 32.16 -11.57
C LEU A 11 8.39 31.53 -11.92
N LEU A 12 8.39 30.48 -12.74
CA LEU A 12 7.18 29.71 -13.03
C LEU A 12 7.31 28.31 -12.42
N VAL A 13 6.39 27.96 -11.52
CA VAL A 13 6.30 26.66 -10.86
C VAL A 13 4.94 26.05 -11.16
N LEU A 14 4.92 24.79 -11.57
CA LEU A 14 3.71 23.98 -11.67
C LEU A 14 3.52 23.26 -10.33
N ALA A 15 2.35 23.41 -9.72
CA ALA A 15 1.95 22.70 -8.52
C ALA A 15 1.39 21.32 -8.91
N ALA A 16 2.29 20.38 -9.19
CA ALA A 16 1.94 18.98 -9.43
C ALA A 16 2.05 18.18 -8.11
N GLU A 17 2.15 16.85 -8.18
CA GLU A 17 2.42 15.99 -7.02
C GLU A 17 3.65 16.42 -6.21
N LYS A 18 4.59 17.08 -6.89
CA LYS A 18 5.72 17.83 -6.34
C LYS A 18 5.89 19.12 -7.14
N PRO A 19 6.50 20.18 -6.57
CA PRO A 19 6.74 21.42 -7.29
C PRO A 19 7.67 21.21 -8.49
N VAL A 20 7.22 21.56 -9.70
CA VAL A 20 8.04 21.48 -10.92
C VAL A 20 8.40 22.88 -11.40
N VAL A 21 9.69 23.20 -11.44
CA VAL A 21 10.17 24.47 -12.00
C VAL A 21 10.08 24.42 -13.53
N LEU A 22 9.13 25.16 -14.08
CA LEU A 22 8.97 25.30 -15.54
C LEU A 22 9.95 26.32 -16.11
N GLN A 23 10.23 27.38 -15.37
CA GLN A 23 11.17 28.44 -15.77
C GLN A 23 11.76 29.12 -14.56
N THR A 24 13.10 29.11 -14.45
CA THR A 24 13.84 29.85 -13.42
C THR A 24 13.66 31.36 -13.57
N LEU A 25 13.97 32.11 -12.51
CA LEU A 25 13.83 33.56 -12.44
C LEU A 25 14.40 34.27 -13.67
N THR A 26 13.54 34.99 -14.39
CA THR A 26 13.95 35.76 -15.57
C THR A 26 13.08 37.00 -15.76
N ALA A 27 13.67 38.04 -16.34
CA ALA A 27 12.94 39.23 -16.79
C ALA A 27 12.34 39.06 -18.20
N ASP A 28 12.79 38.03 -18.94
CA ASP A 28 12.40 37.74 -20.32
C ASP A 28 10.98 37.14 -20.36
N THR A 29 10.04 37.93 -20.86
CA THR A 29 8.62 37.53 -20.93
C THR A 29 8.39 36.43 -21.97
N GLU A 30 9.19 36.36 -23.04
CA GLU A 30 9.05 35.33 -24.05
C GLU A 30 9.49 33.95 -23.55
N LYS A 31 10.55 33.90 -22.72
CA LYS A 31 10.93 32.64 -22.04
C LYS A 31 9.82 32.13 -21.13
N LEU A 32 9.23 33.02 -20.33
CA LEU A 32 8.14 32.66 -19.43
C LEU A 32 6.89 32.16 -20.17
N LEU A 33 6.49 32.85 -21.25
CA LEU A 33 5.35 32.43 -22.08
C LEU A 33 5.62 31.11 -22.81
N ARG A 34 6.84 30.90 -23.31
CA ARG A 34 7.23 29.61 -23.91
C ARG A 34 7.16 28.47 -22.90
N ALA A 35 7.68 28.67 -21.70
CA ALA A 35 7.60 27.67 -20.62
C ALA A 35 6.16 27.36 -20.22
N LEU A 36 5.31 28.39 -20.09
CA LEU A 36 3.89 28.22 -19.79
C LEU A 36 3.15 27.44 -20.90
N ASN A 37 3.41 27.77 -22.18
CA ASN A 37 2.80 27.06 -23.31
C ASN A 37 3.29 25.61 -23.45
N ALA A 38 4.51 25.32 -22.98
CA ALA A 38 5.08 23.98 -22.95
C ALA A 38 4.58 23.15 -21.76
N ALA A 39 4.00 23.78 -20.73
CA ALA A 39 3.45 23.10 -19.56
C ALA A 39 2.37 22.10 -19.99
N ARG A 40 2.27 21.01 -19.23
CA ARG A 40 1.27 19.96 -19.40
C ARG A 40 0.65 19.67 -18.04
N PRO A 41 -0.68 19.47 -17.97
CA PRO A 41 -1.30 18.98 -16.76
C PRO A 41 -0.80 17.57 -16.45
N THR A 42 -0.87 17.21 -15.17
CA THR A 42 -0.79 15.84 -14.69
C THR A 42 -2.18 15.42 -14.23
N ASP A 43 -2.40 14.13 -14.09
CA ASP A 43 -3.62 13.58 -13.50
C ASP A 43 -3.43 13.27 -12.00
N ALA A 44 -2.28 13.67 -11.44
CA ALA A 44 -1.94 13.47 -10.04
C ALA A 44 -2.48 14.60 -9.17
N THR A 45 -2.80 14.30 -7.91
CA THR A 45 -3.19 15.31 -6.92
C THR A 45 -2.04 16.28 -6.67
N GLY A 46 -2.33 17.59 -6.81
CA GLY A 46 -1.33 18.63 -6.62
C GLY A 46 -1.04 18.94 -5.15
N ASP A 47 0.24 19.11 -4.79
CA ASP A 47 0.64 19.63 -3.47
C ASP A 47 0.83 21.16 -3.53
N MET A 48 -0.28 21.87 -3.32
CA MET A 48 -0.29 23.34 -3.33
C MET A 48 0.56 23.94 -2.19
N ARG A 49 0.61 23.27 -1.03
CA ARG A 49 1.38 23.72 0.13
C ARG A 49 2.87 23.69 -0.21
N GLU A 50 3.37 22.56 -0.68
CA GLU A 50 4.78 22.41 -1.06
C GLU A 50 5.15 23.37 -2.20
N ALA A 51 4.27 23.55 -3.19
CA ALA A 51 4.52 24.47 -4.31
C ALA A 51 4.65 25.93 -3.88
N ILE A 52 3.75 26.42 -3.02
CA ILE A 52 3.81 27.79 -2.49
C ILE A 52 5.04 27.96 -1.60
N SER A 53 5.32 27.02 -0.69
CA SER A 53 6.51 27.06 0.17
C SER A 53 7.81 27.04 -0.64
N PHE A 54 7.88 26.20 -1.66
CA PHE A 54 9.01 26.15 -2.58
C PHE A 54 9.19 27.50 -3.29
N ALA A 55 8.12 28.05 -3.88
CA ALA A 55 8.17 29.33 -4.57
C ALA A 55 8.60 30.48 -3.65
N ALA A 56 8.04 30.54 -2.43
CA ALA A 56 8.39 31.54 -1.43
C ALA A 56 9.88 31.47 -1.02
N ASN A 57 10.41 30.26 -0.81
CA ASN A 57 11.82 30.06 -0.46
C ASN A 57 12.77 30.59 -1.55
N GLN A 58 12.42 30.42 -2.84
CA GLN A 58 13.23 30.91 -3.97
C GLN A 58 13.33 32.45 -4.06
N ILE A 59 12.43 33.18 -3.41
CA ILE A 59 12.34 34.64 -3.46
C ILE A 59 12.47 35.33 -2.10
N SER A 60 12.70 34.56 -1.03
CA SER A 60 12.74 35.02 0.37
C SER A 60 13.78 36.13 0.67
N SER A 61 14.86 36.21 -0.11
CA SER A 61 15.90 37.23 0.04
C SER A 61 15.63 38.52 -0.74
N ARG A 62 14.51 38.62 -1.47
CA ARG A 62 14.17 39.78 -2.29
C ARG A 62 13.18 40.71 -1.59
N SER A 63 13.42 42.02 -1.69
CA SER A 63 12.45 43.02 -1.26
C SER A 63 11.18 42.95 -2.13
N GLN A 64 10.02 43.12 -1.50
CA GLN A 64 8.70 43.12 -2.17
C GLN A 64 8.39 41.83 -2.96
N ALA A 65 8.86 40.68 -2.46
CA ALA A 65 8.54 39.38 -3.02
C ALA A 65 7.03 39.08 -2.99
N GLN A 66 6.51 38.49 -4.07
CA GLN A 66 5.12 38.09 -4.19
C GLN A 66 5.03 36.69 -4.83
N VAL A 67 4.20 35.82 -4.23
CA VAL A 67 3.77 34.55 -4.80
C VAL A 67 2.35 34.73 -5.33
N THR A 68 2.15 34.50 -6.64
CA THR A 68 0.82 34.49 -7.25
C THR A 68 0.39 33.06 -7.54
N VAL A 69 -0.68 32.61 -6.90
CA VAL A 69 -1.29 31.29 -7.11
C VAL A 69 -2.42 31.44 -8.13
N ILE A 70 -2.38 30.63 -9.20
CA ILE A 70 -3.42 30.57 -10.23
C ILE A 70 -3.96 29.15 -10.23
N SER A 71 -5.16 28.95 -9.70
CA SER A 71 -5.81 27.63 -9.64
C SER A 71 -7.28 27.79 -9.25
N ASP A 72 -8.06 26.71 -9.21
CA ASP A 72 -9.48 26.69 -8.90
C ASP A 72 -9.80 26.83 -7.41
N GLY A 73 -8.83 26.63 -6.52
CA GLY A 73 -9.01 26.74 -5.07
C GLY A 73 -9.27 25.42 -4.36
N ALA A 74 -9.35 24.30 -5.08
CA ALA A 74 -9.83 23.01 -4.56
C ALA A 74 -8.77 22.18 -3.81
N TRP A 75 -7.86 22.81 -3.04
CA TRP A 75 -6.73 22.15 -2.38
C TRP A 75 -6.86 22.02 -0.84
N GLY A 76 -8.07 22.18 -0.30
CA GLY A 76 -8.32 22.13 1.15
C GLY A 76 -7.74 23.32 1.93
N SER A 77 -7.45 23.14 3.22
CA SER A 77 -6.87 24.19 4.08
C SER A 77 -5.34 24.21 4.01
N LEU A 78 -4.79 25.41 3.87
CA LEU A 78 -3.35 25.65 3.90
C LEU A 78 -2.98 26.28 5.25
N ASP A 79 -2.82 25.42 6.24
CA ASP A 79 -2.54 25.80 7.63
C ASP A 79 -1.04 25.94 7.91
N GLU A 80 -0.61 26.90 8.72
CA GLU A 80 0.78 27.02 9.24
C GLU A 80 1.87 27.18 8.16
N MET A 81 1.63 28.00 7.14
CA MET A 81 2.63 28.29 6.11
C MET A 81 3.45 29.54 6.44
N SER A 82 4.78 29.46 6.28
CA SER A 82 5.67 30.62 6.29
C SER A 82 6.06 31.01 4.87
N LEU A 83 5.87 32.29 4.53
CA LEU A 83 6.18 32.83 3.20
C LEU A 83 7.50 33.62 3.18
N GLY A 84 8.26 33.62 4.28
CA GLY A 84 9.57 34.30 4.35
C GLY A 84 9.49 35.80 4.02
N GLY A 85 8.38 36.47 4.35
CA GLY A 85 8.14 37.88 4.04
C GLY A 85 7.54 38.16 2.65
N ALA A 86 7.31 37.14 1.82
CA ALA A 86 6.58 37.30 0.57
C ALA A 86 5.08 37.47 0.80
N THR A 87 4.43 38.27 -0.05
CA THR A 87 2.96 38.39 -0.09
C THR A 87 2.36 37.27 -0.93
N LEU A 88 1.16 36.81 -0.57
CA LEU A 88 0.42 35.80 -1.35
C LEU A 88 -0.76 36.46 -2.06
N GLN A 89 -0.84 36.29 -3.38
CA GLN A 89 -1.99 36.66 -4.19
C GLN A 89 -2.61 35.42 -4.80
N PHE A 90 -3.92 35.26 -4.63
CA PHE A 90 -4.67 34.19 -5.29
C PHE A 90 -5.49 34.74 -6.47
N LEU A 91 -5.40 34.07 -7.61
CA LEU A 91 -6.18 34.33 -8.82
C LEU A 91 -7.04 33.10 -9.12
N PRO A 92 -8.33 33.10 -8.74
CA PRO A 92 -9.21 31.96 -8.96
C PRO A 92 -9.47 31.69 -10.45
N VAL A 93 -9.52 30.41 -10.80
CA VAL A 93 -9.87 29.90 -12.13
C VAL A 93 -11.07 28.94 -12.01
N GLY A 94 -11.82 28.77 -13.10
CA GLY A 94 -12.98 27.88 -13.11
C GLY A 94 -14.31 28.60 -12.89
N LYS A 95 -15.38 28.04 -13.45
CA LYS A 95 -16.74 28.60 -13.40
C LYS A 95 -17.83 27.55 -13.17
N ARG A 96 -17.50 26.27 -13.34
CA ARG A 96 -18.41 25.12 -13.31
C ARG A 96 -17.67 23.95 -12.68
N ALA A 97 -18.43 23.09 -12.02
CA ALA A 97 -18.01 21.77 -11.59
C ALA A 97 -19.20 20.82 -11.75
N GLU A 98 -19.32 20.24 -12.93
CA GLU A 98 -20.29 19.20 -13.25
C GLU A 98 -19.49 17.93 -13.56
N ASN A 99 -19.05 17.24 -12.49
CA ASN A 99 -18.14 16.10 -12.54
C ASN A 99 -18.76 14.85 -11.88
N VAL A 100 -18.55 13.67 -12.46
CA VAL A 100 -18.91 12.37 -11.90
C VAL A 100 -17.70 11.46 -11.99
N ALA A 101 -17.21 11.01 -10.84
CA ALA A 101 -15.94 10.30 -10.78
C ALA A 101 -16.10 8.85 -10.33
N VAL A 102 -15.20 7.99 -10.80
CA VAL A 102 -14.88 6.73 -10.11
C VAL A 102 -13.98 7.04 -8.92
N THR A 103 -14.50 6.87 -7.71
CA THR A 103 -13.80 7.22 -6.46
C THR A 103 -13.22 6.03 -5.72
N ALA A 104 -13.68 4.81 -6.04
CA ALA A 104 -13.05 3.57 -5.55
C ALA A 104 -13.21 2.45 -6.59
N PHE A 105 -12.20 1.61 -6.72
CA PHE A 105 -12.23 0.44 -7.59
C PHE A 105 -11.39 -0.69 -6.99
N ASP A 106 -12.00 -1.84 -6.76
CA ASP A 106 -11.32 -3.05 -6.28
C ASP A 106 -11.85 -4.29 -6.99
N VAL A 107 -11.01 -5.29 -7.20
CA VAL A 107 -11.39 -6.57 -7.81
C VAL A 107 -10.80 -7.69 -6.99
N ARG A 108 -11.69 -8.53 -6.47
CA ARG A 108 -11.33 -9.67 -5.63
C ARG A 108 -11.74 -10.97 -6.26
N ASP A 109 -11.01 -12.02 -5.90
CA ASP A 109 -11.41 -13.38 -6.20
C ASP A 109 -12.67 -13.74 -5.41
N THR A 110 -13.61 -14.45 -6.03
CA THR A 110 -14.77 -14.98 -5.31
C THR A 110 -14.36 -16.21 -4.49
N LEU A 111 -14.95 -16.37 -3.30
CA LEU A 111 -14.69 -17.52 -2.42
C LEU A 111 -15.13 -18.86 -3.02
N ILE A 112 -16.10 -18.81 -3.93
CA ILE A 112 -16.68 -19.97 -4.62
C ILE A 112 -16.57 -19.72 -6.12
N GLY A 113 -16.03 -20.70 -6.85
CA GLY A 113 -15.87 -20.65 -8.31
C GLY A 113 -14.59 -19.96 -8.80
N GLU A 114 -14.43 -19.92 -10.12
CA GLU A 114 -13.24 -19.37 -10.78
C GLU A 114 -13.39 -17.88 -11.18
N SER A 115 -14.46 -17.22 -10.74
CA SER A 115 -14.77 -15.83 -11.05
C SER A 115 -14.08 -14.81 -10.15
N ARG A 116 -14.09 -13.56 -10.60
CA ARG A 116 -13.76 -12.38 -9.79
C ARG A 116 -14.99 -11.48 -9.68
N GLN A 117 -15.02 -10.68 -8.64
CA GLN A 117 -16.05 -9.67 -8.42
C GLN A 117 -15.37 -8.30 -8.39
N ALA A 118 -15.88 -7.35 -9.17
CA ALA A 118 -15.44 -5.97 -9.14
C ALA A 118 -16.39 -5.13 -8.28
N PHE A 119 -15.82 -4.27 -7.45
CA PHE A 119 -16.52 -3.26 -6.69
C PHE A 119 -16.10 -1.89 -7.20
N VAL A 120 -17.08 -1.05 -7.52
CA VAL A 120 -16.85 0.30 -8.03
C VAL A 120 -17.71 1.28 -7.25
N THR A 121 -17.11 2.35 -6.73
CA THR A 121 -17.86 3.50 -6.19
C THR A 121 -17.77 4.66 -7.16
N VAL A 122 -18.93 5.23 -7.47
CA VAL A 122 -19.05 6.44 -8.28
C VAL A 122 -19.71 7.55 -7.47
N GLN A 123 -19.31 8.81 -7.71
CA GLN A 123 -19.84 9.97 -7.01
C GLN A 123 -20.09 11.14 -7.96
N ASN A 124 -21.23 11.79 -7.81
CA ASN A 124 -21.59 13.00 -8.55
C ASN A 124 -21.22 14.24 -7.74
N PHE A 125 -20.19 14.97 -8.18
CA PHE A 125 -19.79 16.27 -7.61
C PHE A 125 -20.51 17.46 -8.24
N GLY A 126 -21.32 17.20 -9.27
CA GLY A 126 -22.17 18.19 -9.92
C GLY A 126 -23.35 18.66 -9.07
N ARG A 127 -24.00 19.73 -9.53
CA ARG A 127 -25.18 20.32 -8.86
C ARG A 127 -26.50 19.75 -9.38
N LYS A 128 -26.46 18.89 -10.39
CA LYS A 128 -27.64 18.30 -11.04
C LYS A 128 -27.58 16.77 -10.94
N PRO A 129 -28.74 16.09 -10.89
CA PRO A 129 -28.79 14.65 -11.07
C PRO A 129 -28.17 14.24 -12.41
N ARG A 130 -27.48 13.10 -12.44
CA ARG A 130 -26.93 12.49 -13.64
C ARG A 130 -27.29 11.01 -13.72
N THR A 131 -27.52 10.56 -14.95
CA THR A 131 -27.68 9.14 -15.30
C THR A 131 -26.63 8.80 -16.35
N PHE A 132 -25.90 7.71 -16.15
CA PHE A 132 -24.81 7.29 -17.04
C PHE A 132 -24.61 5.77 -16.98
N PRO A 133 -24.08 5.14 -18.05
CA PRO A 133 -23.61 3.75 -18.01
C PRO A 133 -22.30 3.67 -17.23
N LEU A 134 -22.20 2.70 -16.32
CA LEU A 134 -20.96 2.29 -15.66
C LEU A 134 -20.55 0.93 -16.21
N GLU A 135 -19.43 0.88 -16.92
CA GLU A 135 -18.92 -0.30 -17.60
C GLU A 135 -17.79 -0.97 -16.80
N ILE A 136 -17.75 -2.30 -16.79
CA ILE A 136 -16.56 -3.09 -16.46
C ILE A 136 -15.99 -3.75 -17.71
N ARG A 137 -14.69 -3.59 -17.93
CA ARG A 137 -13.98 -4.16 -19.06
C ARG A 137 -12.77 -4.99 -18.62
N VAL A 138 -12.44 -6.00 -19.41
CA VAL A 138 -11.20 -6.79 -19.27
C VAL A 138 -10.42 -6.66 -20.58
N GLY A 139 -9.28 -5.99 -20.52
CA GLY A 139 -8.63 -5.45 -21.72
C GLY A 139 -9.61 -4.54 -22.49
N ASP A 140 -9.73 -4.76 -23.80
CA ASP A 140 -10.66 -3.99 -24.64
C ASP A 140 -12.09 -4.56 -24.64
N ARG A 141 -12.37 -5.66 -23.94
CA ARG A 141 -13.67 -6.33 -23.99
C ARG A 141 -14.59 -5.83 -22.88
N LEU A 142 -15.77 -5.31 -23.25
CA LEU A 142 -16.86 -5.05 -22.31
C LEU A 142 -17.33 -6.37 -21.69
N VAL A 143 -17.32 -6.43 -20.35
CA VAL A 143 -17.81 -7.59 -19.60
C VAL A 143 -19.26 -7.37 -19.18
N ASP A 144 -19.54 -6.20 -18.60
CA ASP A 144 -20.85 -5.86 -18.07
C ASP A 144 -21.01 -4.33 -17.98
N ALA A 145 -22.26 -3.86 -17.90
CA ALA A 145 -22.58 -2.44 -17.78
C ALA A 145 -23.89 -2.23 -17.00
N HIS A 146 -23.86 -1.35 -16.00
CA HIS A 146 -25.04 -0.95 -15.23
C HIS A 146 -25.41 0.50 -15.52
N GLU A 147 -26.70 0.81 -15.68
CA GLU A 147 -27.15 2.21 -15.70
C GLU A 147 -27.26 2.74 -14.26
N VAL A 148 -26.50 3.80 -13.96
CA VAL A 148 -26.44 4.40 -12.63
C VAL A 148 -27.05 5.78 -12.67
N THR A 149 -27.97 6.07 -11.74
CA THR A 149 -28.53 7.41 -11.52
C THR A 149 -28.11 7.94 -10.15
N LEU A 150 -27.52 9.13 -10.12
CA LEU A 150 -27.07 9.82 -8.91
C LEU A 150 -27.72 11.20 -8.81
N ALA A 151 -28.23 11.54 -7.62
CA ALA A 151 -28.55 12.92 -7.28
C ALA A 151 -27.27 13.77 -7.16
N ALA A 152 -27.42 15.09 -7.08
CA ALA A 152 -26.30 16.01 -6.84
C ALA A 152 -25.61 15.68 -5.50
N GLY A 153 -24.27 15.58 -5.50
CA GLY A 153 -23.47 15.23 -4.31
C GLY A 153 -23.54 13.77 -3.89
N ALA A 154 -24.40 12.94 -4.48
CA ALA A 154 -24.61 11.57 -4.07
C ALA A 154 -23.51 10.63 -4.58
N SER A 155 -23.23 9.58 -3.81
CA SER A 155 -22.39 8.46 -4.20
C SER A 155 -23.17 7.14 -4.21
N LYS A 156 -22.73 6.19 -5.03
CA LYS A 156 -23.29 4.84 -5.09
C LYS A 156 -22.17 3.85 -5.37
N SER A 157 -22.26 2.68 -4.75
CA SER A 157 -21.38 1.55 -5.04
C SER A 157 -22.13 0.49 -5.83
N GLU A 158 -21.49 0.01 -6.89
CA GLU A 158 -21.96 -1.05 -7.77
C GLU A 158 -21.03 -2.27 -7.64
N THR A 159 -21.60 -3.45 -7.79
CA THR A 159 -20.86 -4.70 -7.78
C THR A 159 -21.13 -5.44 -9.09
N PHE A 160 -20.06 -5.86 -9.76
CA PHE A 160 -20.12 -6.62 -10.99
C PHE A 160 -19.57 -8.02 -10.73
N ASP A 161 -20.42 -9.01 -10.94
CA ASP A 161 -20.07 -10.41 -10.76
C ASP A 161 -19.41 -10.99 -12.01
N GLN A 162 -18.75 -12.13 -11.86
CA GLN A 162 -18.22 -12.92 -12.98
C GLN A 162 -17.24 -12.16 -13.91
N VAL A 163 -16.39 -11.31 -13.35
CA VAL A 163 -15.33 -10.62 -14.09
C VAL A 163 -14.27 -11.63 -14.56
N GLY A 164 -14.44 -12.11 -15.79
CA GLY A 164 -13.62 -13.16 -16.39
C GLY A 164 -12.23 -12.67 -16.79
N ALA A 165 -11.27 -12.76 -15.87
CA ALA A 165 -9.86 -12.38 -16.07
C ALA A 165 -8.88 -13.49 -15.66
N ARG A 166 -9.16 -14.75 -16.04
CA ARG A 166 -8.34 -15.93 -15.63
C ARG A 166 -6.86 -15.79 -16.03
N ALA A 167 -6.59 -15.32 -17.23
CA ALA A 167 -5.24 -15.08 -17.73
C ALA A 167 -4.54 -13.87 -17.08
N GLY A 168 -5.22 -13.18 -16.15
CA GLY A 168 -4.79 -11.88 -15.66
C GLY A 168 -5.07 -10.80 -16.69
N GLY A 169 -4.38 -9.68 -16.57
CA GLY A 169 -4.46 -8.55 -17.48
C GLY A 169 -5.03 -7.30 -16.80
N VAL A 170 -5.48 -6.36 -17.62
CA VAL A 170 -6.02 -5.08 -17.15
C VAL A 170 -7.53 -5.21 -17.00
N VAL A 171 -8.07 -4.79 -15.86
CA VAL A 171 -9.50 -4.59 -15.67
C VAL A 171 -9.75 -3.11 -15.48
N SER A 172 -10.80 -2.58 -16.10
CA SER A 172 -11.17 -1.18 -15.95
C SER A 172 -12.64 -1.01 -15.61
N ALA A 173 -12.92 -0.02 -14.76
CA ALA A 173 -14.23 0.57 -14.57
C ALA A 173 -14.27 1.90 -15.33
N ARG A 174 -15.32 2.13 -16.11
CA ARG A 174 -15.46 3.33 -16.95
C ARG A 174 -16.87 3.90 -16.84
N ILE A 175 -16.96 5.18 -16.52
CA ILE A 175 -18.16 5.99 -16.70
C ILE A 175 -18.24 6.35 -18.19
N ASP A 176 -19.29 5.93 -18.89
CA ASP A 176 -19.52 6.35 -20.27
C ASP A 176 -20.27 7.70 -20.29
N GLY A 177 -19.50 8.78 -20.28
CA GLY A 177 -20.03 10.12 -20.23
C GLY A 177 -18.99 11.16 -20.62
N ARG A 178 -19.40 12.42 -20.60
CA ARG A 178 -18.47 13.55 -20.63
C ARG A 178 -18.80 14.48 -19.48
N ASP A 179 -17.76 14.94 -18.81
CA ASP A 179 -17.89 15.87 -17.71
C ASP A 179 -16.69 16.83 -17.66
N ASP A 180 -16.43 17.42 -16.50
CA ASP A 180 -15.40 18.44 -16.35
C ASP A 180 -13.99 17.86 -16.09
N LEU A 181 -13.84 16.56 -15.77
CA LEU A 181 -12.55 15.93 -15.49
C LEU A 181 -12.45 14.48 -16.00
N ALA A 182 -11.95 14.29 -17.22
CA ALA A 182 -11.82 12.95 -17.82
C ALA A 182 -10.84 11.99 -17.11
N ALA A 183 -10.00 12.48 -16.19
CA ALA A 183 -9.00 11.68 -15.49
C ALA A 183 -9.60 10.74 -14.43
N ASP A 184 -10.82 11.00 -13.96
CA ASP A 184 -11.54 10.15 -12.99
C ASP A 184 -12.72 9.37 -13.57
N ASP A 185 -13.03 9.56 -14.86
CA ASP A 185 -14.01 8.77 -15.61
C ASP A 185 -13.63 7.28 -15.69
N THR A 186 -12.34 6.96 -15.56
CA THR A 186 -11.82 5.59 -15.70
C THR A 186 -10.88 5.23 -14.56
N ALA A 187 -11.14 4.08 -13.94
CA ALA A 187 -10.20 3.41 -13.04
C ALA A 187 -9.70 2.12 -13.68
N VAL A 188 -8.40 1.86 -13.61
CA VAL A 188 -7.72 0.69 -14.18
C VAL A 188 -6.92 -0.04 -13.10
N MET A 189 -6.94 -1.36 -13.12
CA MET A 189 -6.06 -2.17 -12.29
C MET A 189 -5.44 -3.32 -13.08
N THR A 190 -4.25 -3.74 -12.66
CA THR A 190 -3.64 -4.98 -13.16
C THR A 190 -3.99 -6.13 -12.25
N LEU A 191 -4.44 -7.23 -12.85
CA LEU A 191 -4.67 -8.48 -12.16
C LEU A 191 -3.64 -9.53 -12.58
N PRO A 192 -3.01 -10.22 -11.62
CA PRO A 192 -2.14 -11.33 -11.96
C PRO A 192 -2.94 -12.48 -12.57
N PRO A 193 -2.30 -13.31 -13.40
CA PRO A 193 -2.92 -14.55 -13.89
C PRO A 193 -3.29 -15.47 -12.74
N ARG A 194 -4.50 -16.04 -12.78
CA ARG A 194 -4.90 -17.15 -11.90
C ARG A 194 -4.22 -18.42 -12.41
N ARG A 195 -2.99 -18.64 -11.95
CA ARG A 195 -2.21 -19.84 -12.26
C ARG A 195 -2.66 -20.99 -11.37
N ARG A 196 -2.61 -22.21 -11.89
CA ARG A 196 -2.66 -23.41 -11.05
C ARG A 196 -1.37 -23.49 -10.24
N ILE A 197 -1.49 -23.86 -8.97
CA ILE A 197 -0.38 -24.07 -8.05
C ILE A 197 -0.22 -25.58 -7.87
N LYS A 198 0.92 -26.13 -8.28
CA LYS A 198 1.25 -27.53 -7.99
C LYS A 198 1.92 -27.60 -6.63
N ALA A 199 1.21 -28.07 -5.63
CA ALA A 199 1.74 -28.27 -4.28
C ALA A 199 2.11 -29.74 -4.08
N LEU A 200 3.31 -30.00 -3.57
CA LEU A 200 3.71 -31.33 -3.11
C LEU A 200 3.59 -31.38 -1.59
N LEU A 201 2.70 -32.23 -1.06
CA LEU A 201 2.60 -32.51 0.35
C LEU A 201 3.41 -33.78 0.68
N VAL A 202 4.48 -33.60 1.44
CA VAL A 202 5.33 -34.69 1.95
C VAL A 202 4.83 -35.06 3.35
N SER A 203 3.97 -36.08 3.41
CA SER A 203 3.22 -36.47 4.61
C SER A 203 2.95 -37.97 4.66
N GLU A 204 2.81 -38.52 5.86
CA GLU A 204 2.32 -39.89 6.11
C GLU A 204 0.77 -39.96 6.10
N GLY A 205 0.07 -38.85 5.85
CA GLY A 205 -1.40 -38.82 5.72
C GLY A 205 -2.12 -37.74 6.55
N ASN A 206 -1.67 -36.49 6.48
CA ASN A 206 -2.30 -35.37 7.22
C ASN A 206 -3.47 -34.74 6.45
N LEU A 207 -4.66 -35.23 6.77
CA LEU A 207 -5.93 -34.78 6.17
C LEU A 207 -6.22 -33.30 6.42
N PHE A 208 -5.75 -32.69 7.52
CA PHE A 208 -6.00 -31.26 7.77
C PHE A 208 -5.27 -30.39 6.74
N LEU A 209 -3.98 -30.66 6.51
CA LEU A 209 -3.19 -29.93 5.51
C LEU A 209 -3.70 -30.23 4.10
N GLU A 210 -3.98 -31.49 3.78
CA GLU A 210 -4.49 -31.88 2.47
C GLU A 210 -5.82 -31.18 2.16
N ARG A 211 -6.79 -31.17 3.09
CA ARG A 211 -8.10 -30.53 2.89
C ARG A 211 -7.99 -29.01 2.83
N ALA A 212 -7.16 -28.41 3.68
CA ALA A 212 -6.98 -26.96 3.69
C ALA A 212 -6.28 -26.46 2.41
N LEU A 213 -5.26 -27.18 1.91
CA LEU A 213 -4.63 -26.87 0.61
C LEU A 213 -5.62 -27.00 -0.54
N ASN A 214 -6.45 -28.06 -0.56
CA ASN A 214 -7.47 -28.28 -1.58
C ASN A 214 -8.68 -27.34 -1.48
N THR A 215 -8.74 -26.46 -0.49
CA THR A 215 -9.82 -25.45 -0.38
C THR A 215 -9.63 -24.33 -1.41
N ASP A 216 -8.39 -24.04 -1.83
CA ASP A 216 -8.12 -23.11 -2.92
C ASP A 216 -8.24 -23.81 -4.28
N PRO A 217 -9.16 -23.41 -5.17
CA PRO A 217 -9.38 -24.06 -6.45
C PRO A 217 -8.20 -23.96 -7.42
N ARG A 218 -7.20 -23.11 -7.14
CA ARG A 218 -5.96 -23.01 -7.90
C ARG A 218 -5.01 -24.16 -7.58
N VAL A 219 -5.12 -24.77 -6.40
CA VAL A 219 -4.15 -25.76 -5.93
C VAL A 219 -4.47 -27.14 -6.47
N THR A 220 -3.43 -27.83 -6.94
CA THR A 220 -3.45 -29.28 -7.17
C THR A 220 -2.41 -29.88 -6.24
N VAL A 221 -2.86 -30.72 -5.30
CA VAL A 221 -2.00 -31.33 -4.29
C VAL A 221 -1.60 -32.73 -4.72
N ASP A 222 -0.30 -32.95 -4.89
CA ASP A 222 0.28 -34.29 -4.97
C ASP A 222 0.75 -34.70 -3.57
N VAL A 223 0.45 -35.92 -3.14
CA VAL A 223 0.86 -36.43 -1.82
C VAL A 223 1.89 -37.54 -1.99
N VAL A 224 3.01 -37.44 -1.27
CA VAL A 224 4.05 -38.49 -1.22
C VAL A 224 4.44 -38.76 0.23
N ALA A 225 4.72 -40.03 0.53
CA ALA A 225 5.36 -40.39 1.78
C ALA A 225 6.78 -39.79 1.84
N PRO A 226 7.31 -39.46 3.04
CA PRO A 226 8.66 -38.91 3.21
C PRO A 226 9.76 -39.71 2.52
N GLY A 227 9.72 -41.05 2.62
CA GLY A 227 10.70 -41.92 1.96
C GLY A 227 10.62 -41.92 0.42
N GLY A 228 9.51 -41.43 -0.15
CA GLY A 228 9.29 -41.28 -1.59
C GLY A 228 9.61 -39.88 -2.12
N TYR A 229 9.93 -38.91 -1.26
CA TYR A 229 10.25 -37.55 -1.70
C TYR A 229 11.51 -37.53 -2.57
N LYS A 230 11.42 -36.88 -3.72
CA LYS A 230 12.54 -36.63 -4.62
C LYS A 230 12.57 -35.14 -4.98
N PRO A 231 13.67 -34.43 -4.74
CA PRO A 231 13.81 -33.04 -5.16
C PRO A 231 13.66 -32.92 -6.69
N GLY A 232 12.94 -31.91 -7.16
CA GLY A 232 12.78 -31.65 -8.59
C GLY A 232 11.95 -30.40 -8.90
N PRO A 233 12.04 -29.86 -10.12
CA PRO A 233 11.39 -28.60 -10.51
C PRO A 233 9.88 -28.75 -10.84
N GLY A 234 9.22 -29.81 -10.37
CA GLY A 234 7.85 -30.17 -10.77
C GLY A 234 6.73 -29.44 -10.03
N HIS A 235 7.05 -28.82 -8.89
CA HIS A 235 6.08 -28.26 -7.96
C HIS A 235 6.42 -26.80 -7.62
N ASP A 236 5.38 -25.96 -7.57
CA ASP A 236 5.51 -24.53 -7.22
C ASP A 236 5.70 -24.32 -5.71
N LEU A 237 5.26 -25.29 -4.89
CA LEU A 237 5.36 -25.28 -3.42
C LEU A 237 5.59 -26.71 -2.92
N THR A 238 6.53 -26.91 -2.01
CA THR A 238 6.68 -28.17 -1.26
C THR A 238 6.34 -27.94 0.22
N VAL A 239 5.43 -28.75 0.75
CA VAL A 239 5.00 -28.73 2.15
C VAL A 239 5.54 -29.97 2.85
N PHE A 240 6.37 -29.78 3.88
CA PHE A 240 6.85 -30.86 4.74
C PHE A 240 6.03 -30.89 6.02
N ASP A 241 5.21 -31.92 6.18
CA ASP A 241 4.35 -32.11 7.34
C ASP A 241 5.00 -32.99 8.38
N SER A 242 5.39 -32.43 9.52
CA SER A 242 5.89 -33.11 10.74
C SER A 242 7.11 -34.03 10.54
N ASN A 243 7.62 -34.13 9.31
CA ASN A 243 8.70 -34.99 8.89
C ASN A 243 10.02 -34.23 8.80
N SER A 244 11.13 -34.93 8.99
CA SER A 244 12.45 -34.35 8.73
C SER A 244 12.67 -34.22 7.23
N ALA A 245 12.75 -32.99 6.74
CA ALA A 245 13.11 -32.73 5.36
C ALA A 245 14.56 -33.17 5.09
N PRO A 246 14.92 -33.55 3.85
CA PRO A 246 16.31 -33.77 3.48
C PRO A 246 17.18 -32.58 3.84
N ARG A 247 18.43 -32.84 4.25
CA ARG A 247 19.37 -31.76 4.60
C ARG A 247 19.64 -30.84 3.42
N ASP A 248 19.85 -31.40 2.24
CA ASP A 248 20.18 -30.64 1.04
C ASP A 248 18.93 -30.47 0.19
N LEU A 249 18.28 -29.32 0.33
CA LEU A 249 17.14 -28.91 -0.51
C LEU A 249 17.63 -27.90 -1.55
N PRO A 250 17.20 -28.03 -2.83
CA PRO A 250 17.50 -27.03 -3.84
C PRO A 250 16.78 -25.70 -3.54
N PRO A 251 17.16 -24.59 -4.18
CA PRO A 251 16.39 -23.36 -4.12
C PRO A 251 14.94 -23.60 -4.55
N GLY A 252 13.98 -22.99 -3.84
CA GLY A 252 12.56 -23.27 -4.05
C GLY A 252 11.63 -22.57 -3.07
N ARG A 253 10.38 -23.05 -3.01
CA ARG A 253 9.33 -22.54 -2.12
C ARG A 253 8.92 -23.63 -1.15
N TYR A 254 9.10 -23.37 0.14
CA TYR A 254 8.94 -24.40 1.18
C TYR A 254 8.05 -23.94 2.33
N LEU A 255 7.12 -24.80 2.74
CA LEU A 255 6.40 -24.69 4.00
C LEU A 255 6.76 -25.89 4.87
N PHE A 256 7.42 -25.65 6.00
CA PHE A 256 7.73 -26.68 6.98
C PHE A 256 6.75 -26.56 8.14
N TRP A 257 6.10 -27.67 8.51
CA TRP A 257 5.12 -27.68 9.60
C TRP A 257 5.50 -28.71 10.66
N GLY A 258 6.12 -28.29 11.76
CA GLY A 258 6.44 -29.13 12.93
C GLY A 258 7.60 -30.13 12.75
N GLY A 259 8.14 -30.29 11.54
CA GLY A 259 9.26 -31.18 11.23
C GLY A 259 10.64 -30.53 11.40
N THR A 260 11.70 -31.29 11.12
CA THR A 260 13.07 -30.72 11.04
C THR A 260 13.26 -30.13 9.65
N PRO A 261 13.57 -28.83 9.52
CA PRO A 261 13.80 -28.22 8.22
C PRO A 261 15.16 -28.64 7.64
N GLY A 262 15.34 -28.47 6.33
CA GLY A 262 16.63 -28.70 5.67
C GLY A 262 17.73 -27.76 6.18
N ALA A 263 18.99 -28.03 5.85
CA ALA A 263 20.09 -27.15 6.21
C ALA A 263 19.95 -25.78 5.51
N GLY A 264 20.25 -24.69 6.22
CA GLY A 264 20.18 -23.33 5.67
C GLY A 264 18.77 -22.76 5.48
N MET A 265 17.74 -23.48 5.94
CA MET A 265 16.33 -23.07 5.95
C MET A 265 16.04 -22.05 7.08
N PRO A 266 14.84 -21.43 7.18
CA PRO A 266 14.65 -20.24 8.02
C PRO A 266 14.69 -20.51 9.52
N ALA A 267 14.72 -21.77 9.95
CA ALA A 267 14.78 -22.19 11.34
C ALA A 267 15.86 -23.27 11.55
N ASN A 268 16.54 -23.23 12.69
CA ASN A 268 17.43 -24.28 13.15
C ASN A 268 16.87 -24.88 14.44
N ILE A 269 16.84 -26.21 14.56
CA ILE A 269 16.44 -26.88 15.80
C ILE A 269 17.58 -26.76 16.82
N THR A 270 17.29 -26.19 18.00
CA THR A 270 18.30 -25.86 19.01
C THR A 270 18.31 -26.80 20.22
N GLY A 271 17.33 -27.69 20.34
CA GLY A 271 17.24 -28.60 21.47
C GLY A 271 16.01 -29.49 21.43
N ALA A 272 15.66 -30.03 22.60
CA ALA A 272 14.44 -30.80 22.79
C ALA A 272 13.19 -29.92 22.63
N ASP A 273 12.08 -30.56 22.28
CA ASP A 273 10.78 -29.89 22.19
C ASP A 273 10.37 -29.29 23.54
N VAL A 274 9.60 -28.21 23.47
CA VAL A 274 9.03 -27.52 24.63
C VAL A 274 7.58 -27.93 24.82
N ASP A 275 7.20 -28.27 26.04
CA ASP A 275 5.83 -28.67 26.39
C ASP A 275 5.00 -27.45 26.82
N LYS A 276 3.75 -27.42 26.34
CA LYS A 276 2.71 -26.41 26.66
C LYS A 276 3.16 -24.94 26.56
N PRO A 277 3.83 -24.51 25.48
CA PRO A 277 4.20 -23.10 25.32
C PRO A 277 2.95 -22.23 25.13
N GLN A 278 3.00 -21.00 25.61
CA GLN A 278 1.95 -19.99 25.45
C GLN A 278 2.36 -18.97 24.39
N ILE A 279 1.51 -18.74 23.38
CA ILE A 279 1.75 -17.73 22.36
C ILE A 279 1.60 -16.34 22.99
N LEU A 280 2.61 -15.48 22.84
CA LEU A 280 2.64 -14.16 23.50
C LEU A 280 2.35 -13.03 22.51
N ASP A 281 2.99 -13.04 21.35
CA ASP A 281 2.79 -12.02 20.32
C ASP A 281 2.98 -12.60 18.92
N TRP A 282 2.44 -11.88 17.95
CA TRP A 282 2.61 -12.15 16.53
C TRP A 282 2.56 -10.86 15.71
N SER A 283 3.23 -10.90 14.57
CA SER A 283 3.29 -9.77 13.64
C SER A 283 1.89 -9.42 13.13
N ARG A 284 1.52 -8.14 13.25
CA ARG A 284 0.27 -7.60 12.68
C ARG A 284 0.47 -6.95 11.31
N THR A 285 1.71 -6.80 10.89
CA THR A 285 2.10 -6.07 9.66
C THR A 285 2.59 -6.99 8.55
N HIS A 286 3.08 -8.19 8.90
CA HIS A 286 3.60 -9.12 7.89
C HIS A 286 2.45 -9.75 7.06
N PRO A 287 2.56 -9.85 5.72
CA PRO A 287 1.52 -10.42 4.85
C PRO A 287 1.02 -11.81 5.29
N LEU A 288 1.95 -12.68 5.72
CA LEU A 288 1.63 -14.03 6.23
C LEU A 288 0.65 -14.05 7.43
N MET A 289 0.61 -12.98 8.23
CA MET A 289 -0.20 -12.91 9.45
C MET A 289 -1.46 -12.05 9.28
N ARG A 290 -1.76 -11.58 8.06
CA ARG A 290 -2.97 -10.78 7.79
C ARG A 290 -4.22 -11.57 8.16
N PHE A 291 -5.06 -10.98 9.02
CA PHE A 291 -6.31 -11.57 9.50
C PHE A 291 -6.13 -12.89 10.30
N VAL A 292 -4.90 -13.19 10.74
CA VAL A 292 -4.61 -14.34 11.60
C VAL A 292 -4.62 -13.89 13.05
N ASP A 293 -5.49 -14.51 13.85
CA ASP A 293 -5.55 -14.30 15.30
C ASP A 293 -5.09 -15.57 16.02
N LEU A 294 -4.02 -15.46 16.80
CA LEU A 294 -3.43 -16.56 17.57
C LEU A 294 -3.75 -16.49 19.07
N ALA A 295 -4.52 -15.49 19.55
CA ALA A 295 -4.74 -15.23 20.98
C ALA A 295 -5.26 -16.44 21.77
N ASN A 296 -6.05 -17.29 21.12
CA ASN A 296 -6.69 -18.44 21.73
C ASN A 296 -6.16 -19.78 21.18
N VAL A 297 -5.06 -19.78 20.45
CA VAL A 297 -4.45 -21.00 19.95
C VAL A 297 -3.64 -21.65 21.08
N HIS A 298 -3.96 -22.89 21.39
CA HIS A 298 -3.26 -23.67 22.41
C HIS A 298 -2.31 -24.66 21.74
N LEU A 299 -1.13 -24.80 22.35
CA LEU A 299 -0.09 -25.72 21.92
C LEU A 299 0.14 -26.76 23.01
N ARG A 300 0.11 -28.04 22.65
CA ARG A 300 0.56 -29.14 23.50
C ARG A 300 2.09 -29.19 23.54
N ARG A 301 2.72 -28.99 22.38
CA ARG A 301 4.18 -29.07 22.20
C ARG A 301 4.62 -28.19 21.02
N ALA A 302 5.82 -27.64 21.10
CA ALA A 302 6.49 -26.97 19.98
C ALA A 302 7.98 -27.32 19.93
N ARG A 303 8.62 -27.10 18.79
CA ARG A 303 10.06 -27.24 18.57
C ARG A 303 10.80 -26.06 19.21
N ALA A 304 11.91 -26.35 19.89
CA ALA A 304 12.87 -25.32 20.25
C ALA A 304 13.68 -24.92 19.00
N ILE A 305 13.53 -23.68 18.56
CA ILE A 305 14.17 -23.18 17.33
C ILE A 305 14.94 -21.88 17.54
N ALA A 306 15.93 -21.66 16.69
CA ALA A 306 16.52 -20.34 16.44
C ALA A 306 16.28 -19.93 14.97
N PRO A 307 15.79 -18.71 14.70
CA PRO A 307 15.67 -18.19 13.34
C PRO A 307 17.04 -18.08 12.67
N ALA A 308 17.09 -18.31 11.35
CA ALA A 308 18.27 -17.99 10.55
C ALA A 308 18.46 -16.46 10.43
N PRO A 309 19.67 -15.95 10.15
CA PRO A 309 19.92 -14.50 10.05
C PRO A 309 19.09 -13.76 8.99
N TRP A 310 18.61 -14.47 7.97
CA TRP A 310 17.75 -13.92 6.91
C TRP A 310 16.25 -14.09 7.19
N ALA A 311 15.89 -14.79 8.26
CA ALA A 311 14.51 -15.06 8.62
C ALA A 311 14.00 -14.05 9.65
N VAL A 312 12.72 -13.73 9.56
CA VAL A 312 11.99 -12.89 10.51
C VAL A 312 11.05 -13.75 11.36
N THR A 313 10.99 -13.47 12.66
CA THR A 313 10.01 -14.10 13.55
C THR A 313 8.64 -13.46 13.36
N LEU A 314 7.64 -14.29 13.11
CA LEU A 314 6.26 -13.88 12.89
C LEU A 314 5.35 -14.14 14.08
N ALA A 315 5.66 -15.15 14.89
CA ALA A 315 4.98 -15.43 16.14
C ALA A 315 5.97 -16.00 17.15
N GLU A 316 5.77 -15.67 18.42
CA GLU A 316 6.63 -16.11 19.52
C GLU A 316 5.81 -16.60 20.71
N THR A 317 6.45 -17.45 21.51
CA THR A 317 5.92 -17.99 22.75
C THR A 317 6.76 -17.55 23.94
N ASP A 318 6.29 -17.86 25.14
CA ASP A 318 7.06 -17.73 26.38
C ASP A 318 8.34 -18.60 26.40
N LYS A 319 8.49 -19.52 25.45
CA LYS A 319 9.66 -20.40 25.27
C LYS A 319 10.50 -20.06 24.03
N GLY A 320 10.19 -18.98 23.33
CA GLY A 320 10.93 -18.51 22.16
C GLY A 320 10.13 -18.53 20.84
N PRO A 321 10.81 -18.34 19.69
CA PRO A 321 10.18 -18.20 18.39
C PRO A 321 9.36 -19.42 17.98
N LEU A 322 8.21 -19.19 17.35
CA LEU A 322 7.26 -20.24 16.96
C LEU A 322 7.07 -20.35 15.45
N ILE A 323 6.89 -19.21 14.78
CA ILE A 323 6.70 -19.13 13.33
C ILE A 323 7.74 -18.18 12.79
N VAL A 324 8.49 -18.62 11.79
CA VAL A 324 9.52 -17.80 11.12
C VAL A 324 9.39 -17.91 9.61
N ALA A 325 9.74 -16.86 8.88
CA ALA A 325 9.71 -16.86 7.43
C ALA A 325 10.82 -15.97 6.86
N GLY A 326 11.15 -16.13 5.58
CA GLY A 326 12.03 -15.19 4.90
C GLY A 326 12.39 -15.59 3.48
N GLU A 327 13.31 -14.82 2.90
CA GLU A 327 13.81 -14.98 1.54
C GLU A 327 15.34 -14.92 1.55
N GLN A 328 15.98 -15.86 0.86
CA GLN A 328 17.43 -15.86 0.63
C GLN A 328 17.72 -16.40 -0.77
N GLY A 329 18.21 -15.54 -1.67
CA GLY A 329 18.39 -15.87 -3.08
C GLY A 329 17.07 -16.32 -3.69
N ASP A 330 17.07 -17.47 -4.36
CA ASP A 330 15.87 -18.07 -4.94
C ASP A 330 15.06 -18.92 -3.95
N THR A 331 15.43 -18.96 -2.67
CA THR A 331 14.68 -19.68 -1.62
C THR A 331 13.74 -18.72 -0.90
N ARG A 332 12.46 -19.08 -0.82
CA ARG A 332 11.46 -18.43 0.04
C ARG A 332 10.78 -19.51 0.87
N ALA A 333 10.78 -19.36 2.19
CA ALA A 333 10.31 -20.41 3.07
C ALA A 333 9.59 -19.90 4.31
N VAL A 334 8.63 -20.69 4.80
CA VAL A 334 7.95 -20.51 6.07
C VAL A 334 8.17 -21.76 6.92
N TYR A 335 8.44 -21.57 8.20
CA TYR A 335 8.57 -22.63 9.19
C TYR A 335 7.58 -22.40 10.33
N VAL A 336 6.75 -23.40 10.61
CA VAL A 336 5.82 -23.46 11.73
C VAL A 336 6.36 -24.47 12.74
N GLY A 337 6.64 -24.01 13.96
CA GLY A 337 7.35 -24.77 14.97
C GLY A 337 6.55 -25.81 15.74
N PHE A 338 5.35 -26.19 15.32
CA PHE A 338 4.55 -27.20 16.01
C PHE A 338 3.87 -28.12 15.00
N SER A 339 3.58 -29.36 15.38
CA SER A 339 2.78 -30.25 14.52
C SER A 339 1.32 -29.80 14.52
N VAL A 340 0.61 -30.02 13.41
CA VAL A 340 -0.84 -29.83 13.32
C VAL A 340 -1.58 -30.54 14.46
N PHE A 341 -1.11 -31.73 14.86
CA PHE A 341 -1.72 -32.53 15.93
C PHE A 341 -1.31 -32.11 17.35
N ASP A 342 -0.37 -31.17 17.47
CA ASP A 342 0.07 -30.58 18.73
C ASP A 342 -0.60 -29.24 19.04
N SER A 343 -1.65 -28.89 18.29
CA SER A 343 -2.38 -27.64 18.48
C SER A 343 -3.87 -27.78 18.21
N ASP A 344 -4.67 -26.91 18.82
CA ASP A 344 -6.08 -26.71 18.46
C ASP A 344 -6.27 -25.75 17.27
N MET A 345 -5.18 -25.18 16.71
CA MET A 345 -5.22 -24.27 15.56
C MET A 345 -6.04 -24.82 14.38
N PRO A 346 -5.94 -26.11 13.98
CA PRO A 346 -6.69 -26.66 12.85
C PRO A 346 -8.22 -26.60 13.01
N LEU A 347 -8.71 -26.41 14.23
CA LEU A 347 -10.14 -26.27 14.55
C LEU A 347 -10.59 -24.79 14.59
N ARG A 348 -9.70 -23.86 14.26
CA ARG A 348 -9.91 -22.41 14.34
C ARG A 348 -9.79 -21.77 12.96
N ILE A 349 -10.41 -20.60 12.79
CA ILE A 349 -10.35 -19.81 11.54
C ILE A 349 -8.90 -19.42 11.19
N ALA A 350 -8.05 -19.26 12.20
CA ALA A 350 -6.63 -18.95 12.02
C ALA A 350 -5.91 -19.95 11.10
N PHE A 351 -6.26 -21.24 11.12
CA PHE A 351 -5.58 -22.26 10.31
C PHE A 351 -5.78 -22.09 8.79
N PRO A 352 -7.02 -22.14 8.25
CA PRO A 352 -7.22 -21.97 6.82
C PRO A 352 -6.79 -20.58 6.32
N VAL A 353 -6.94 -19.52 7.13
CA VAL A 353 -6.49 -18.17 6.77
C VAL A 353 -4.96 -18.10 6.69
N PHE A 354 -4.25 -18.63 7.70
CA PHE A 354 -2.79 -18.66 7.69
C PHE A 354 -2.24 -19.48 6.52
N LEU A 355 -2.84 -20.64 6.23
CA LEU A 355 -2.42 -21.47 5.11
C LEU A 355 -2.67 -20.78 3.75
N ALA A 356 -3.79 -20.08 3.59
CA ALA A 356 -4.06 -19.28 2.40
C ALA A 356 -3.02 -18.15 2.22
N ASN A 357 -2.68 -17.45 3.30
CA ASN A 357 -1.62 -16.43 3.26
C ASN A 357 -0.25 -17.04 2.92
N CYS A 358 0.08 -18.22 3.48
CA CYS A 358 1.30 -18.96 3.13
C CYS A 358 1.34 -19.30 1.65
N LEU A 359 0.25 -19.82 1.10
CA LEU A 359 0.14 -20.16 -0.31
C LEU A 359 0.36 -18.94 -1.20
N GLU A 360 -0.30 -17.82 -0.90
CA GLU A 360 -0.17 -16.58 -1.66
C GLU A 360 1.27 -16.04 -1.59
N TRP A 361 1.84 -15.94 -0.39
CA TRP A 361 3.18 -15.38 -0.20
C TRP A 361 4.29 -16.28 -0.79
N LEU A 362 4.20 -17.60 -0.61
CA LEU A 362 5.19 -18.55 -1.13
C LEU A 362 5.14 -18.63 -2.65
N THR A 363 3.96 -18.52 -3.27
CA THR A 363 3.81 -18.69 -4.72
C THR A 363 3.82 -17.39 -5.52
N ALA A 364 3.79 -16.23 -4.85
CA ALA A 364 3.89 -14.92 -5.48
C ALA A 364 5.18 -14.77 -6.30
N ARG A 365 5.05 -14.40 -7.58
CA ARG A 365 6.18 -14.12 -8.47
C ARG A 365 6.48 -12.61 -8.55
N PRO A 366 7.72 -12.20 -8.86
CA PRO A 366 8.03 -10.81 -9.13
C PRO A 366 7.10 -10.24 -10.22
N GLY A 367 6.44 -9.11 -9.93
CA GLY A 367 5.47 -8.49 -10.84
C GLY A 367 4.04 -9.04 -10.76
N ASP A 368 3.76 -10.06 -9.92
CA ASP A 368 2.38 -10.42 -9.54
C ASP A 368 1.84 -9.36 -8.54
N THR A 369 1.81 -8.08 -8.94
CA THR A 369 1.18 -7.01 -8.15
C THR A 369 -0.28 -6.90 -8.57
N SER A 370 -1.18 -7.40 -7.72
CA SER A 370 -2.59 -7.01 -7.77
C SER A 370 -2.73 -5.65 -7.08
N GLY A 371 -3.26 -4.66 -7.80
CA GLY A 371 -3.55 -3.37 -7.19
C GLY A 371 -3.72 -2.24 -8.19
N VAL A 372 -4.14 -1.11 -7.63
CA VAL A 372 -4.18 0.21 -8.24
C VAL A 372 -3.07 1.03 -7.59
N TYR A 373 -2.27 1.71 -8.41
CA TYR A 373 -1.47 2.85 -7.95
C TYR A 373 -2.27 4.14 -8.18
N HIS A 374 -2.12 5.10 -7.28
CA HIS A 374 -2.70 6.42 -7.45
C HIS A 374 -1.79 7.29 -8.33
N ALA A 375 -2.39 8.15 -9.13
CA ALA A 375 -1.62 9.09 -9.95
C ALA A 375 -0.72 9.97 -9.06
N GLY A 376 0.58 9.99 -9.37
CA GLY A 376 1.63 10.67 -8.60
C GLY A 376 2.40 9.77 -7.62
N GLU A 377 1.95 8.53 -7.39
CA GLU A 377 2.66 7.59 -6.53
C GLU A 377 3.97 7.08 -7.14
N VAL A 378 4.91 6.70 -6.27
CA VAL A 378 6.13 6.00 -6.69
C VAL A 378 5.82 4.51 -6.85
N VAL A 379 5.98 4.02 -8.08
CA VAL A 379 5.72 2.63 -8.44
C VAL A 379 7.00 1.80 -8.32
N PRO A 380 7.04 0.76 -7.47
CA PRO A 380 8.14 -0.19 -7.46
C PRO A 380 8.07 -1.10 -8.69
N LEU A 381 9.17 -1.18 -9.42
CA LEU A 381 9.35 -2.07 -10.54
C LEU A 381 10.15 -3.30 -10.09
N ALA A 382 9.65 -4.49 -10.42
CA ALA A 382 10.29 -5.77 -10.13
C ALA A 382 11.47 -6.07 -11.08
N ALA A 383 12.29 -5.05 -11.34
CA ALA A 383 13.52 -5.12 -12.12
C ALA A 383 14.73 -4.97 -11.19
N THR A 384 15.77 -5.73 -11.47
CA THR A 384 17.10 -5.66 -10.86
C THR A 384 18.09 -4.97 -11.82
N PRO A 385 19.30 -4.64 -11.36
CA PRO A 385 20.36 -4.10 -12.21
C PRO A 385 20.68 -4.93 -13.46
N GLU A 386 20.40 -6.25 -13.46
CA GLU A 386 20.69 -7.14 -14.59
C GLU A 386 19.81 -6.90 -15.81
N GLN A 387 18.60 -6.36 -15.61
CA GLN A 387 17.70 -6.00 -16.71
C GLN A 387 18.17 -4.75 -17.49
N GLY A 388 19.21 -4.06 -17.01
CA GLY A 388 19.77 -2.88 -17.67
C GLY A 388 18.82 -1.67 -17.66
N PRO A 389 19.03 -0.69 -18.57
CA PRO A 389 18.16 0.47 -18.67
C PRO A 389 16.71 0.06 -18.99
N LEU A 390 15.75 0.61 -18.26
CA LEU A 390 14.33 0.31 -18.48
C LEU A 390 13.69 1.38 -19.38
N SER A 391 12.77 0.94 -20.22
CA SER A 391 11.89 1.76 -21.04
C SER A 391 10.46 1.66 -20.52
N ILE A 392 9.82 2.77 -20.20
CA ILE A 392 8.46 2.82 -19.65
C ILE A 392 7.55 3.55 -20.63
N ARG A 393 6.67 2.82 -21.33
CA ARG A 393 5.63 3.42 -22.18
C ARG A 393 4.50 3.90 -21.28
N ARG A 394 4.19 5.19 -21.38
CA ARG A 394 3.16 5.90 -20.63
C ARG A 394 1.80 5.80 -21.35
N PRO A 395 0.66 6.00 -20.65
CA PRO A 395 -0.66 6.02 -21.27
C PRO A 395 -0.83 7.15 -22.31
N ASP A 396 -0.13 8.27 -22.11
CA ASP A 396 -0.10 9.41 -23.04
C ASP A 396 0.73 9.17 -24.32
N GLY A 397 1.27 7.96 -24.50
CA GLY A 397 2.08 7.56 -25.65
C GLY A 397 3.56 7.95 -25.56
N ARG A 398 3.98 8.69 -24.53
CA ARG A 398 5.40 9.00 -24.30
C ARG A 398 6.14 7.77 -23.77
N THR A 399 7.46 7.80 -23.89
CA THR A 399 8.33 6.75 -23.33
C THR A 399 9.39 7.39 -22.45
N ASP A 400 9.39 7.01 -21.18
CA ASP A 400 10.39 7.41 -20.20
C ASP A 400 11.53 6.37 -20.18
N ARG A 401 12.74 6.83 -19.86
CA ARG A 401 13.91 5.95 -19.72
C ARG A 401 14.45 6.01 -18.30
N LEU A 402 14.62 4.86 -17.68
CA LEU A 402 15.32 4.72 -16.39
C LEU A 402 16.70 4.13 -16.65
N ALA A 403 17.75 4.93 -16.49
CA ALA A 403 19.11 4.55 -16.92
C ALA A 403 19.74 3.43 -16.08
N ALA A 404 19.44 3.40 -14.78
CA ALA A 404 19.95 2.40 -13.84
C ALA A 404 18.86 2.03 -12.84
N PRO A 405 18.24 0.84 -12.93
CA PRO A 405 17.34 0.37 -11.88
C PRO A 405 18.13 0.16 -10.58
N GLY A 406 17.65 0.77 -9.49
CA GLY A 406 18.11 0.46 -8.13
C GLY A 406 17.58 -0.91 -7.66
N THR A 407 17.83 -1.24 -6.39
CA THR A 407 17.22 -2.41 -5.74
C THR A 407 16.46 -1.94 -4.49
N PRO A 408 15.13 -1.72 -4.56
CA PRO A 408 14.24 -1.91 -5.73
C PRO A 408 14.37 -0.79 -6.77
N ALA A 409 13.96 -1.07 -8.01
CA ALA A 409 13.79 -0.05 -9.04
C ALA A 409 12.52 0.75 -8.75
N LEU A 410 12.62 2.08 -8.74
CA LEU A 410 11.50 2.97 -8.42
C LEU A 410 11.18 3.88 -9.61
N TYR A 411 9.90 4.00 -9.94
CA TYR A 411 9.41 4.90 -10.98
C TYR A 411 8.51 5.98 -10.37
N ASP A 412 8.93 7.23 -10.46
CA ASP A 412 8.35 8.39 -9.77
C ASP A 412 7.55 9.33 -10.70
N ARG A 413 7.29 8.91 -11.94
CA ARG A 413 6.60 9.70 -12.98
C ARG A 413 5.29 9.04 -13.43
N ALA A 414 4.62 8.36 -12.51
CA ALA A 414 3.32 7.73 -12.72
C ALA A 414 2.18 8.75 -12.55
N ASN A 415 2.23 9.84 -13.31
CA ASN A 415 1.37 11.02 -13.13
C ASN A 415 0.31 11.22 -14.21
N VAL A 416 0.01 10.16 -14.98
CA VAL A 416 -1.07 10.12 -15.96
C VAL A 416 -1.87 8.85 -15.70
N VAL A 417 -3.20 8.93 -15.68
CA VAL A 417 -4.05 7.76 -15.46
C VAL A 417 -3.99 6.81 -16.66
N GLY A 418 -4.06 5.51 -16.39
CA GLY A 418 -4.04 4.46 -17.40
C GLY A 418 -2.99 3.39 -17.15
N VAL A 419 -2.68 2.65 -18.21
CA VAL A 419 -1.80 1.48 -18.16
C VAL A 419 -0.40 1.85 -18.65
N TYR A 420 0.60 1.51 -17.84
CA TYR A 420 2.01 1.68 -18.15
C TYR A 420 2.65 0.32 -18.49
N GLU A 421 3.56 0.33 -19.46
CA GLU A 421 4.34 -0.85 -19.85
C GLU A 421 5.83 -0.57 -19.65
N ALA A 422 6.43 -1.21 -18.64
CA ALA A 422 7.87 -1.18 -18.40
C ALA A 422 8.54 -2.39 -19.07
N ALA A 423 9.68 -2.18 -19.72
CA ALA A 423 10.45 -3.20 -20.39
C ALA A 423 11.95 -3.00 -20.19
N GLY A 424 12.68 -4.10 -20.03
CA GLY A 424 14.15 -4.18 -19.96
C GLY A 424 14.65 -5.43 -20.68
N LYS A 425 15.89 -5.81 -20.45
CA LYS A 425 16.44 -7.06 -21.01
C LYS A 425 15.69 -8.27 -20.45
N ASP A 426 15.04 -9.04 -21.33
CA ASP A 426 14.27 -10.26 -21.02
C ASP A 426 13.21 -10.07 -19.90
N TRP A 427 12.75 -8.84 -19.70
CA TRP A 427 11.85 -8.48 -18.61
C TRP A 427 10.80 -7.47 -19.07
N LYS A 428 9.57 -7.67 -18.61
CA LYS A 428 8.44 -6.75 -18.80
C LYS A 428 7.57 -6.73 -17.56
N GLN A 429 7.04 -5.57 -17.24
CA GLN A 429 6.01 -5.40 -16.21
C GLN A 429 4.97 -4.41 -16.70
N THR A 430 3.71 -4.74 -16.51
CA THR A 430 2.59 -3.82 -16.71
C THR A 430 2.08 -3.39 -15.36
N PHE A 431 1.77 -2.10 -15.19
CA PHE A 431 1.12 -1.59 -13.99
C PHE A 431 0.06 -0.56 -14.38
N ALA A 432 -0.92 -0.37 -13.50
CA ALA A 432 -2.06 0.52 -13.74
C ALA A 432 -2.09 1.64 -12.71
N VAL A 433 -2.45 2.83 -13.18
CA VAL A 433 -2.51 4.07 -12.40
C VAL A 433 -3.91 4.67 -12.56
N SER A 434 -4.56 5.01 -11.46
CA SER A 434 -5.89 5.64 -11.43
C SER A 434 -5.90 6.83 -10.49
N LEU A 435 -6.84 7.77 -10.64
CA LEU A 435 -6.93 8.90 -9.72
C LEU A 435 -7.54 8.48 -8.36
N LEU A 436 -8.76 7.90 -8.38
CA LEU A 436 -9.50 7.40 -7.20
C LEU A 436 -9.44 8.36 -5.98
N ASN A 437 -9.55 9.66 -6.23
CA ASN A 437 -9.44 10.68 -5.18
C ASN A 437 -10.66 11.60 -5.19
N PRO A 438 -11.63 11.40 -4.26
CA PRO A 438 -12.80 12.26 -4.14
C PRO A 438 -12.50 13.76 -3.98
N ALA A 439 -11.38 14.12 -3.36
CA ALA A 439 -11.01 15.51 -3.15
C ALA A 439 -10.59 16.18 -4.47
N GLU A 440 -9.77 15.48 -5.27
CA GLU A 440 -9.34 15.96 -6.60
C GLU A 440 -10.51 15.97 -7.60
N SER A 441 -11.39 14.96 -7.52
CA SER A 441 -12.61 14.87 -8.34
C SER A 441 -13.63 15.97 -8.06
N ASN A 442 -13.53 16.64 -6.90
CA ASN A 442 -14.36 17.79 -6.59
C ASN A 442 -13.77 19.08 -7.15
N VAL A 443 -13.92 19.26 -8.46
CA VAL A 443 -13.43 20.45 -9.20
C VAL A 443 -14.24 21.73 -8.94
N THR A 444 -14.99 21.81 -7.83
CA THR A 444 -15.78 23.00 -7.47
C THR A 444 -14.86 24.17 -7.16
N PRO A 445 -14.89 25.27 -7.94
CA PRO A 445 -14.00 26.39 -7.70
C PRO A 445 -14.28 27.07 -6.34
N VAL A 446 -13.22 27.32 -5.58
CA VAL A 446 -13.22 28.03 -4.31
C VAL A 446 -12.60 29.42 -4.52
N ALA A 447 -13.44 30.45 -4.57
CA ALA A 447 -12.99 31.81 -4.90
C ALA A 447 -12.15 32.48 -3.79
N ALA A 448 -12.31 32.06 -2.53
CA ALA A 448 -11.63 32.61 -1.37
C ALA A 448 -11.16 31.47 -0.45
N PRO A 449 -10.11 30.72 -0.83
CA PRO A 449 -9.55 29.68 0.01
C PRO A 449 -8.95 30.30 1.28
N THR A 450 -9.05 29.57 2.40
CA THR A 450 -8.49 30.01 3.67
C THR A 450 -6.98 29.77 3.68
N PHE A 451 -6.20 30.83 3.87
CA PHE A 451 -4.77 30.76 4.11
C PHE A 451 -4.50 31.13 5.57
N LEU A 452 -4.06 30.18 6.39
CA LEU A 452 -3.57 30.50 7.73
C LEU A 452 -2.05 30.67 7.63
N ILE A 453 -1.63 31.88 7.28
CA ILE A 453 -0.22 32.25 7.19
C ILE A 453 0.26 32.63 8.58
N ALA A 454 1.34 32.00 9.05
CA ALA A 454 2.00 32.45 10.27
C ALA A 454 2.75 33.74 9.95
N ASP A 455 2.33 34.87 10.52
CA ASP A 455 3.04 36.14 10.35
C ASP A 455 4.47 36.02 10.88
N ALA A 456 5.45 36.46 10.08
CA ALA A 456 6.87 36.50 10.46
C ALA A 456 7.13 37.37 11.71
N ALA A 457 6.17 38.21 12.11
CA ALA A 457 6.23 38.99 13.34
C ALA A 457 6.03 38.15 14.63
N ASP A 458 5.50 36.92 14.53
CA ASP A 458 5.32 36.03 15.68
C ASP A 458 6.39 34.93 15.77
N ALA A 459 7.27 34.80 14.77
CA ALA A 459 8.39 33.84 14.77
C ALA A 459 9.49 34.14 15.80
N GLN A 460 9.38 35.26 16.54
CA GLN A 460 10.28 35.64 17.63
C GLN A 460 9.67 35.50 19.03
N LYS A 461 8.46 34.95 19.15
CA LYS A 461 7.97 34.43 20.42
C LYS A 461 7.99 32.91 20.36
N PRO A 462 8.69 32.21 21.29
CA PRO A 462 8.52 30.78 21.43
C PRO A 462 7.14 30.51 22.03
N ASN A 463 6.08 30.69 21.24
CA ASN A 463 4.83 29.98 21.45
C ASN A 463 5.01 28.62 20.78
N ALA A 464 5.84 27.78 21.41
CA ALA A 464 5.56 26.36 21.34
C ALA A 464 4.06 26.21 21.70
N PRO A 465 3.26 25.45 20.93
CA PRO A 465 2.00 24.98 21.50
C PRO A 465 2.38 24.40 22.85
N ARG A 466 1.76 24.90 23.93
CA ARG A 466 1.80 24.22 25.20
C ARG A 466 1.19 22.86 24.90
N VAL A 467 2.04 21.89 24.54
CA VAL A 467 1.79 20.48 24.77
C VAL A 467 1.19 20.49 26.15
N PRO A 468 -0.05 20.03 26.35
CA PRO A 468 -0.54 19.87 27.70
C PRO A 468 0.46 18.91 28.32
N VAL A 469 1.39 19.47 29.11
CA VAL A 469 2.13 18.72 30.09
C VAL A 469 0.99 18.15 30.89
N ARG A 470 0.68 16.87 30.64
CA ARG A 470 -0.08 16.07 31.58
C ARG A 470 0.77 16.17 32.83
N ARG A 471 0.46 17.15 33.69
CA ARG A 471 1.01 17.21 35.02
C ARG A 471 0.52 15.93 35.62
N GLU A 472 1.43 14.98 35.69
CA GLU A 472 1.22 13.71 36.33
C GLU A 472 0.76 14.02 37.75
N VAL A 473 -0.55 13.88 37.99
CA VAL A 473 -1.17 14.13 39.30
C VAL A 473 -0.90 12.95 40.25
N TRP A 474 -0.49 11.81 39.66
CA TRP A 474 -0.23 10.57 40.37
C TRP A 474 0.87 10.65 41.45
N PRO A 475 1.95 11.46 41.36
CA PRO A 475 2.91 11.59 42.45
C PRO A 475 2.30 12.23 43.70
N TRP A 476 1.35 13.16 43.53
CA TRP A 476 0.61 13.76 44.65
C TRP A 476 -0.39 12.78 45.27
N ILE A 477 -1.05 11.97 44.43
CA ILE A 477 -1.92 10.88 44.89
C ILE A 477 -1.10 9.81 45.63
N ALA A 478 0.07 9.43 45.09
CA ALA A 478 0.99 8.48 45.71
C ALA A 478 1.51 9.00 47.06
N ALA A 479 1.85 10.30 47.15
CA ALA A 479 2.25 10.93 48.40
C ALA A 479 1.12 10.95 49.44
N ALA A 480 -0.12 11.21 49.03
CA ALA A 480 -1.29 11.17 49.92
C ALA A 480 -1.58 9.75 50.43
N VAL A 481 -1.49 8.73 49.56
CA VAL A 481 -1.63 7.32 49.95
C VAL A 481 -0.49 6.91 50.90
N LEU A 482 0.74 7.31 50.62
CA LEU A 482 1.88 7.05 51.49
C LEU A 482 1.64 7.66 52.87
N ALA A 483 1.23 8.93 52.96
CA ALA A 483 0.93 9.59 54.22
C ALA A 483 -0.20 8.89 54.99
N LEU A 484 -1.25 8.42 54.29
CA LEU A 484 -2.34 7.68 54.90
C LEU A 484 -1.84 6.35 55.51
N LEU A 485 -0.99 5.62 54.79
CA LEU A 485 -0.36 4.39 55.27
C LEU A 485 0.56 4.65 56.47
N THR A 486 1.31 5.76 56.47
CA THR A 486 2.17 6.12 57.62
C THR A 486 1.33 6.46 58.85
N VAL A 487 0.21 7.16 58.68
CA VAL A 487 -0.74 7.46 59.77
C VAL A 487 -1.38 6.18 60.28
N GLU A 488 -1.82 5.29 59.39
CA GLU A 488 -2.39 4.00 59.75
C GLU A 488 -1.38 3.15 60.53
N TRP A 489 -0.13 3.09 60.06
CA TRP A 489 0.96 2.40 60.75
C TRP A 489 1.25 2.99 62.14
N LEU A 490 1.26 4.31 62.29
CA LEU A 490 1.43 4.99 63.58
C LEU A 490 0.26 4.73 64.54
N VAL A 491 -0.98 4.70 64.04
CA VAL A 491 -2.17 4.36 64.83
C VAL A 491 -2.15 2.90 65.25
N TYR A 492 -1.73 1.99 64.35
CA TYR A 492 -1.58 0.58 64.64
C TYR A 492 -0.52 0.34 65.72
N HIS A 493 0.65 1.00 65.63
CA HIS A 493 1.68 0.90 66.65
C HIS A 493 1.28 1.51 68.01
N ARG A 494 0.44 2.54 68.03
CA ARG A 494 -0.11 3.11 69.27
C ARG A 494 -1.21 2.26 69.92
N ARG A 495 -1.77 1.27 69.21
CA ARG A 495 -2.74 0.30 69.77
C ARG A 495 -2.10 -0.98 70.30
N LEU A 496 -0.82 -1.21 70.01
CA LEU A 496 -0.04 -2.38 70.45
C LEU A 496 1.04 -2.04 71.50
N GLY A 497 1.03 -0.81 72.02
CA GLY A 497 1.88 -0.33 73.12
C GLY A 497 1.10 -0.02 74.38
#